data_AF-A0A397PBC1-F1
#
_entry.id   AF-A0A397PBC1-F1
#
_cell.length_a   1.000
_cell.length_b   1.000
_cell.length_c   1.000
_cell.angle_alpha   90.00
_cell.angle_beta   90.00
_cell.angle_gamma   90.00
#
_symmetry.space_group_name_H-M   'P 1'
#
loop_
_entity.id
_entity.type
_entity.pdbx_description
1 polymer ?
#
loop_
_entity_poly.entity_id
_entity_poly.type
_entity_poly.pdbx_seq_one_letter_code
_entity_poly.pdbx_strand_id
1 'polypeptide(L)'
;MVAPVGSKPVLPVHGLAPLAKAAAVRPAGSNVGSADETARSAVASLARDMAASAPVDAARVARFHQAIADGSFSVQPDAVAGKLVAMRNAWSGQ
;
A
#
# COMPACT_ATOMS: atom_id res chain seq x y z
N MET A 1 80.96 -2.05 4.65
CA MET A 1 80.86 -0.86 5.52
C MET A 1 79.66 -0.05 5.03
N VAL A 2 78.59 0.08 5.82
CA VAL A 2 77.33 0.75 5.46
C VAL A 2 77.32 2.15 6.08
N ALA A 3 77.01 3.18 5.30
CA ALA A 3 76.85 4.55 5.80
C ALA A 3 75.41 4.77 6.33
N PRO A 4 75.22 5.53 7.42
CA PRO A 4 73.89 5.80 7.95
C PRO A 4 73.14 6.81 7.08
N VAL A 5 71.84 6.59 6.91
CA VAL A 5 70.90 7.50 6.25
C VAL A 5 70.68 8.70 7.16
N GLY A 6 71.07 9.89 6.71
CA GLY A 6 70.83 11.15 7.41
C GLY A 6 69.36 11.60 7.30
N SER A 7 68.68 11.71 8.43
CA SER A 7 67.31 12.22 8.56
C SER A 7 67.23 13.72 8.22
N LYS A 8 66.36 14.10 7.29
CA LYS A 8 66.01 15.51 7.05
C LYS A 8 65.01 15.98 8.12
N PRO A 9 65.19 17.15 8.76
CA PRO A 9 64.19 17.66 9.71
C PRO A 9 62.95 18.16 8.96
N VAL A 10 61.77 17.74 9.43
CA VAL A 10 60.47 18.28 9.02
C VAL A 10 60.14 19.45 9.96
N LEU A 11 59.86 20.62 9.38
CA LEU A 11 59.44 21.80 10.12
C LEU A 11 57.98 21.63 10.59
N PRO A 12 57.62 22.03 11.83
CA PRO A 12 56.23 21.98 12.29
C PRO A 12 55.39 23.07 11.63
N VAL A 13 54.25 22.70 11.06
CA VAL A 13 53.21 23.65 10.62
C VAL A 13 52.42 24.08 11.86
N HIS A 14 52.42 25.38 12.16
CA HIS A 14 51.61 25.96 13.23
C HIS A 14 50.45 26.75 12.64
N GLY A 15 49.22 26.35 12.98
CA GLY A 15 48.03 27.18 12.80
C GLY A 15 46.86 26.49 12.11
N LEU A 16 46.05 25.75 12.87
CA LEU A 16 44.64 25.53 12.51
C LEU A 16 43.79 26.00 13.69
N ALA A 17 43.01 27.05 13.48
CA ALA A 17 42.06 27.57 14.48
C ALA A 17 40.86 26.61 14.58
N PRO A 18 40.33 26.34 15.79
CA PRO A 18 39.16 25.48 15.94
C PRO A 18 37.89 26.16 15.42
N LEU A 19 37.12 25.45 14.60
CA LEU A 19 35.80 25.87 14.13
C LEU A 19 34.78 25.80 15.29
N ALA A 20 33.99 26.86 15.47
CA ALA A 20 32.93 26.89 16.47
C ALA A 20 31.82 25.88 16.17
N LYS A 21 31.27 25.26 17.22
CA LYS A 21 30.23 24.22 17.12
C LYS A 21 28.86 24.85 16.86
N ALA A 22 28.17 24.37 15.82
CA ALA A 22 26.82 24.81 15.47
C ALA A 22 25.78 24.43 16.55
N ALA A 23 24.81 25.32 16.78
CA ALA A 23 23.75 25.13 17.76
C ALA A 23 22.75 24.04 17.34
N ALA A 24 22.21 23.32 18.32
CA ALA A 24 21.28 22.22 18.09
C ALA A 24 19.92 22.70 17.56
N VAL A 25 19.41 22.05 16.51
CA VAL A 25 18.08 22.23 15.96
C VAL A 25 17.04 21.52 16.84
N ARG A 26 15.97 22.22 17.22
CA ARG A 26 14.86 21.66 18.01
C ARG A 26 14.04 20.70 17.12
N PRO A 27 13.74 19.46 17.56
CA PRO A 27 12.89 18.56 16.79
C PRO A 27 11.45 19.09 16.79
N ALA A 28 10.85 19.17 15.60
CA ALA A 28 9.42 19.39 15.47
C ALA A 28 8.69 18.22 16.15
N GLY A 29 7.75 18.55 17.05
CA GLY A 29 6.98 17.55 17.79
C GLY A 29 6.24 16.63 16.82
N SER A 30 6.46 15.33 16.99
CA SER A 30 5.78 14.25 16.27
C SER A 30 4.26 14.30 16.47
N ASN A 31 3.53 14.89 15.52
CA ASN A 31 2.09 14.66 15.38
C ASN A 31 1.81 13.34 14.65
N VAL A 32 2.46 12.26 15.11
CA VAL A 32 2.43 10.93 14.47
C VAL A 32 1.08 10.23 14.71
N GLY A 33 0.29 10.64 15.71
CA GLY A 33 -1.02 10.05 16.00
C GLY A 33 -2.13 10.46 15.03
N SER A 34 -2.17 11.72 14.57
CA SER A 34 -3.29 12.19 13.73
C SER A 34 -3.17 11.80 12.27
N ALA A 35 -1.95 11.68 11.74
CA ALA A 35 -1.73 11.29 10.35
C ALA A 35 -2.14 9.83 10.11
N ASP A 36 -1.84 8.95 11.06
CA ASP A 36 -2.11 7.52 10.99
C ASP A 36 -3.62 7.22 11.14
N GLU A 37 -4.31 7.95 12.02
CA GLU A 37 -5.78 7.87 12.18
C GLU A 37 -6.53 8.43 10.96
N THR A 38 -6.05 9.54 10.40
CA THR A 38 -6.60 10.14 9.17
C THR A 38 -6.38 9.21 7.97
N ALA A 39 -5.21 8.57 7.87
CA ALA A 39 -4.91 7.60 6.82
C ALA A 39 -5.80 6.34 6.94
N ARG A 40 -6.02 5.82 8.15
CA ARG A 40 -6.97 4.71 8.38
C ARG A 40 -8.39 5.09 8.02
N SER A 41 -8.83 6.30 8.36
CA SER A 41 -10.15 6.82 7.99
C SER A 41 -10.32 6.94 6.47
N ALA A 42 -9.30 7.42 5.76
CA ALA A 42 -9.32 7.52 4.30
C ALA A 42 -9.37 6.14 3.61
N VAL A 43 -8.59 5.17 4.09
CA VAL A 43 -8.62 3.79 3.57
C VAL A 43 -9.95 3.12 3.87
N ALA A 44 -10.53 3.33 5.05
CA ALA A 44 -11.84 2.81 5.40
C ALA A 44 -12.97 3.43 4.56
N SER A 45 -12.86 4.72 4.20
CA SER A 45 -13.78 5.38 3.28
C SER A 45 -13.68 4.80 1.88
N LEU A 46 -12.45 4.64 1.35
CA LEU A 46 -12.22 4.03 0.04
C LEU A 46 -12.72 2.57 -0.01
N ALA A 47 -12.48 1.79 1.05
CA ALA A 47 -12.98 0.43 1.15
C ALA A 47 -14.52 0.38 1.19
N ARG A 48 -15.17 1.34 1.87
CA ARG A 48 -16.64 1.48 1.83
C ARG A 48 -17.15 1.88 0.45
N ASP A 49 -16.49 2.82 -0.23
CA ASP A 49 -16.88 3.26 -1.56
C ASP A 49 -16.71 2.13 -2.59
N MET A 50 -15.63 1.35 -2.48
CA MET A 50 -15.43 0.16 -3.31
C MET A 50 -16.40 -0.98 -2.97
N ALA A 51 -16.81 -1.11 -1.70
CA ALA A 51 -17.84 -2.08 -1.29
C ALA A 51 -19.27 -1.64 -1.65
N ALA A 52 -19.50 -0.33 -1.80
CA ALA A 52 -20.79 0.23 -2.22
C ALA A 52 -21.13 -0.11 -3.68
N SER A 53 -20.11 -0.30 -4.52
CA SER A 53 -20.28 -0.97 -5.81
C SER A 53 -20.20 -2.47 -5.58
N ALA A 54 -21.34 -3.16 -5.63
CA ALA A 54 -21.32 -4.62 -5.70
C ALA A 54 -20.33 -5.04 -6.81
N PRO A 55 -19.43 -6.01 -6.58
CA PRO A 55 -18.45 -6.44 -7.58
C PRO A 55 -19.19 -7.18 -8.71
N VAL A 56 -19.76 -6.41 -9.62
CA VAL A 56 -20.46 -6.91 -10.80
C VAL A 56 -19.43 -7.08 -11.91
N ASP A 57 -19.26 -8.30 -12.37
CA ASP A 57 -18.45 -8.61 -13.53
C ASP A 57 -19.16 -8.10 -14.80
N ALA A 58 -18.76 -6.92 -15.27
CA ALA A 58 -19.34 -6.28 -16.45
C ALA A 58 -19.16 -7.11 -17.73
N ALA A 59 -18.04 -7.84 -17.86
CA ALA A 59 -17.80 -8.71 -19.02
C ALA A 59 -18.78 -9.90 -19.02
N ARG A 60 -19.06 -10.46 -17.84
CA ARG A 60 -20.08 -11.50 -17.68
C ARG A 60 -21.47 -10.97 -18.02
N VAL A 61 -21.84 -9.78 -17.57
CA VAL A 61 -23.14 -9.16 -17.88
C VAL A 61 -23.30 -8.94 -19.39
N ALA A 62 -22.28 -8.41 -20.06
CA ALA A 62 -22.32 -8.20 -21.50
C ALA A 62 -22.54 -9.51 -22.29
N ARG A 63 -21.87 -10.61 -21.89
CA ARG A 63 -22.06 -11.93 -22.51
C ARG A 63 -23.49 -12.45 -22.35
N PHE A 64 -24.08 -12.28 -21.17
CA PHE A 64 -25.47 -12.67 -20.94
C PHE A 64 -26.45 -11.81 -21.75
N HIS A 65 -26.21 -10.49 -21.83
CA HIS A 65 -27.02 -9.61 -22.68
C HIS A 65 -27.00 -10.05 -24.14
N GLN A 66 -25.82 -10.40 -24.66
CA GLN A 66 -25.69 -10.92 -26.02
C GLN A 66 -26.46 -12.24 -26.19
N ALA A 67 -26.27 -13.22 -25.30
CA ALA A 67 -26.93 -14.52 -25.40
C ALA A 67 -28.47 -14.42 -25.33
N ILE A 68 -28.99 -13.45 -24.57
CA ILE A 68 -30.43 -13.16 -24.49
C ILE A 68 -30.91 -12.55 -25.82
N ALA A 69 -30.17 -11.58 -26.38
CA ALA A 69 -30.51 -10.97 -27.66
C ALA A 69 -30.48 -11.99 -28.81
N ASP A 70 -29.53 -12.93 -28.77
CA ASP A 70 -29.38 -14.02 -29.75
C ASP A 70 -30.42 -15.15 -29.54
N GLY A 71 -31.25 -15.08 -28.49
CA GLY A 71 -32.26 -16.10 -28.17
C GLY A 71 -31.70 -17.46 -27.71
N SER A 72 -30.38 -17.55 -27.48
CA SER A 72 -29.71 -18.78 -27.06
C SER A 72 -29.71 -18.98 -25.55
N PHE A 73 -30.09 -17.97 -24.79
CA PHE A 73 -30.20 -18.06 -23.34
C PHE A 73 -31.47 -18.80 -22.91
N SER A 74 -31.31 -20.00 -22.36
CA SER A 74 -32.41 -20.81 -21.81
C SER A 74 -32.47 -20.71 -20.29
N VAL A 75 -33.62 -20.29 -19.77
CA VAL A 75 -33.87 -20.26 -18.32
C VAL A 75 -34.22 -21.67 -17.86
N GLN A 76 -33.40 -22.23 -16.96
CA GLN A 76 -33.61 -23.57 -16.40
C GLN A 76 -34.20 -23.45 -14.98
N PRO A 77 -35.50 -23.76 -14.76
CA PRO A 77 -36.16 -23.56 -13.47
C PRO A 77 -35.49 -24.30 -12.31
N ASP A 78 -35.05 -25.55 -12.53
CA ASP A 78 -34.36 -26.35 -11.53
C ASP A 78 -33.03 -25.72 -11.09
N ALA A 79 -32.27 -25.15 -12.04
CA ALA A 79 -31.01 -24.48 -11.73
C ALA A 79 -31.23 -23.23 -10.88
N VAL A 80 -32.31 -22.47 -11.15
CA VAL A 80 -32.70 -21.32 -10.34
C VAL A 80 -33.09 -21.77 -8.93
N ALA A 81 -33.92 -22.81 -8.80
CA ALA A 81 -34.30 -23.35 -7.50
C ALA A 81 -33.07 -23.84 -6.69
N GLY A 82 -32.15 -24.55 -7.33
CA GLY A 82 -30.90 -24.99 -6.72
C GLY A 82 -30.05 -23.84 -6.20
N LYS A 83 -29.94 -22.74 -6.97
CA LYS A 83 -29.22 -21.53 -6.55
C LYS A 83 -29.89 -20.84 -5.36
N LEU A 84 -31.22 -20.76 -5.34
CA LEU A 84 -31.96 -20.17 -4.22
C LEU A 84 -31.80 -20.99 -2.93
N VAL A 85 -31.84 -22.31 -3.03
CA VAL A 85 -31.60 -23.21 -1.88
C VAL A 85 -30.16 -23.09 -1.38
N ALA A 86 -29.18 -23.08 -2.28
CA ALA A 86 -27.78 -22.90 -1.90
C ALA A 86 -27.53 -21.56 -1.19
N MET A 87 -28.15 -20.49 -1.69
CA MET A 87 -28.07 -19.16 -1.06
C MET A 87 -28.69 -19.15 0.33
N ARG A 88 -29.86 -19.77 0.51
CA ARG A 88 -30.49 -19.95 1.82
C ARG A 88 -29.56 -20.69 2.80
N ASN A 89 -28.95 -21.79 2.36
CA ASN A 89 -28.09 -22.60 3.21
C ASN A 89 -26.80 -21.86 3.61
N ALA A 90 -26.19 -21.12 2.68
CA ALA A 90 -25.02 -20.29 2.94
C ALA A 90 -25.29 -19.21 4.00
N TRP A 91 -26.51 -18.68 4.06
CA TRP A 91 -26.92 -17.72 5.08
C TRP A 91 -27.33 -18.37 6.41
N SER A 92 -27.80 -19.63 6.39
CA SER A 92 -28.14 -20.37 7.60
C SER A 92 -26.94 -21.05 8.28
N GLY A 93 -25.72 -20.92 7.74
CA GLY A 93 -24.49 -21.39 8.36
C GLY A 93 -24.39 -22.92 8.54
N GLN A 94 -25.10 -23.69 7.69
CA GLN A 94 -25.07 -25.16 7.66
C GLN A 94 -24.10 -25.65 6.60
#